data_AF-A0A7W3Z8K6-F1
#
_entry.id   AF-A0A7W3Z8K6-F1
#
_cell.length_a   1.000
_cell.length_b   1.000
_cell.length_c   1.000
_cell.angle_alpha   90.00
_cell.angle_beta   90.00
_cell.angle_gamma   90.00
#
_symmetry.space_group_name_H-M   'P 1'
#
loop_
_entity.id
_entity.type
_entity.pdbx_description
1 polymer ?
#
loop_
_entity_poly.entity_id
_entity_poly.type
_entity_poly.pdbx_seq_one_letter_code
_entity_poly.pdbx_strand_id
1 'polypeptide(L)'
;MPSTIDDETDGAVSMAVRAIDPHSGPRVSCTGQRRLNRLSATVNERIPEPAQLYSLITLTFVLHEPNPASGDCACCETGWPCETVCQAYRLREGF
;
A
#
# COMPACT_ATOMS: atom_id res chain seq x y z
N MET A 1 31.80 20.03 53.96
CA MET A 1 32.91 20.72 53.27
C MET A 1 34.11 19.81 53.38
N PRO A 2 34.74 19.28 52.30
CA PRO A 2 34.62 19.49 50.84
C PRO A 2 33.83 18.33 50.16
N SER A 3 33.26 18.35 48.95
CA SER A 3 33.55 18.88 47.60
C SER A 3 34.16 17.83 46.66
N THR A 4 33.33 17.45 45.67
CA THR A 4 33.68 17.27 44.23
C THR A 4 34.41 15.99 43.83
N ILE A 5 33.74 15.14 43.03
CA ILE A 5 33.93 15.08 41.56
C ILE A 5 32.82 14.22 40.94
N ASP A 6 32.18 14.78 39.92
CA ASP A 6 31.15 14.21 39.07
C ASP A 6 31.77 13.19 38.08
N ASP A 7 31.20 11.99 37.98
CA ASP A 7 31.49 11.03 36.89
C ASP A 7 30.33 11.08 35.90
N GLU A 8 30.37 12.10 35.05
CA GLU A 8 29.52 12.30 33.89
C GLU A 8 30.02 11.38 32.77
N THR A 9 29.48 10.17 32.68
CA THR A 9 29.65 9.32 31.48
C THR A 9 28.87 9.94 30.33
N ASP A 10 29.54 10.86 29.64
CA ASP A 10 29.09 11.48 28.40
C ASP A 10 28.93 10.42 27.30
N GLY A 11 27.69 10.31 26.83
CA GLY A 11 27.27 9.37 25.81
C GLY A 11 27.68 9.87 24.43
N ALA A 12 28.83 9.39 23.95
CA ALA A 12 29.20 9.56 22.54
C ALA A 12 28.39 8.58 21.65
N VAL A 13 27.13 8.92 21.35
CA VAL A 13 26.37 8.27 20.28
C VAL A 13 26.90 8.78 18.94
N SER A 14 27.82 8.02 18.36
CA SER A 14 28.40 8.31 17.05
C SER A 14 27.37 8.09 15.93
N MET A 15 26.66 9.13 15.52
CA MET A 15 25.84 9.13 14.30
C MET A 15 26.73 9.28 13.06
N ALA A 16 26.98 8.17 12.37
CA ALA A 16 27.60 8.21 11.05
C ALA A 16 26.55 8.58 9.98
N VAL A 17 26.49 9.86 9.60
CA VAL A 17 25.72 10.33 8.44
C VAL A 17 26.46 9.90 7.17
N ARG A 18 25.93 8.90 6.46
CA ARG A 18 26.42 8.55 5.13
C ARG A 18 25.91 9.58 4.13
N ALA A 19 26.84 10.30 3.50
CA ALA A 19 26.53 11.16 2.36
C ALA A 19 25.97 10.29 1.23
N ILE A 20 24.76 10.61 0.77
CA ILE A 20 24.13 9.97 -0.39
C ILE A 20 24.59 10.76 -1.61
N ASP A 21 25.40 10.12 -2.45
CA ASP A 21 25.76 10.61 -3.77
C ASP A 21 24.50 10.62 -4.67
N PRO A 22 24.04 11.76 -5.20
CA PRO A 22 22.80 11.85 -5.96
C PRO A 22 22.91 11.30 -7.39
N HIS A 23 24.09 10.85 -7.85
CA HIS A 23 24.29 10.37 -9.21
C HIS A 23 24.35 8.84 -9.38
N SER A 24 24.05 8.09 -8.32
CA SER A 24 23.89 6.63 -8.41
C SER A 24 22.51 6.22 -7.90
N GLY A 25 21.48 6.58 -8.67
CA GLY A 25 20.11 6.16 -8.38
C GLY A 25 20.02 4.62 -8.35
N PRO A 26 19.44 4.02 -7.29
CA PRO A 26 19.11 2.61 -7.35
C PRO A 26 18.09 2.44 -8.46
N ARG A 27 18.40 1.62 -9.47
CA ARG A 27 17.37 1.00 -10.30
C ARG A 27 16.56 0.13 -9.35
N VAL A 28 15.57 0.73 -8.71
CA VAL A 28 14.51 -0.01 -8.04
C VAL A 28 13.79 -0.74 -9.17
N SER A 29 14.18 -1.99 -9.35
CA SER A 29 13.40 -2.91 -10.16
C SER A 29 12.03 -2.94 -9.51
N CYS A 30 11.05 -2.31 -10.15
CA CYS A 30 9.66 -2.39 -9.79
C CYS A 30 9.12 -3.79 -10.08
N THR A 31 9.85 -4.85 -9.70
CA THR A 31 9.21 -6.10 -9.30
C THR A 31 8.59 -5.82 -7.94
N GLY A 32 7.59 -4.94 -7.95
CA GLY A 32 6.63 -4.81 -6.89
C GLY A 32 5.98 -6.17 -6.82
N GLN A 33 6.57 -7.04 -6.01
CA GLN A 33 5.91 -8.15 -5.39
C GLN A 33 4.78 -7.49 -4.59
N ARG A 34 3.68 -7.16 -5.29
CA ARG A 34 2.36 -7.11 -4.71
C ARG A 34 2.20 -8.53 -4.18
N ARG A 35 2.71 -8.77 -2.96
CA ARG A 35 2.00 -9.61 -2.02
C ARG A 35 0.63 -8.98 -2.04
N LEU A 36 -0.21 -9.47 -2.93
CA LEU A 36 -1.63 -9.47 -2.75
C LEU A 36 -1.74 -10.15 -1.39
N ASN A 37 -1.74 -9.35 -0.32
CA ASN A 37 -2.56 -9.62 0.83
C ASN A 37 -3.94 -9.72 0.21
N ARG A 38 -4.21 -10.92 -0.33
CA ARG A 38 -5.48 -11.28 -0.90
C ARG A 38 -6.36 -11.09 0.30
N LEU A 39 -7.11 -9.99 0.28
CA LEU A 39 -8.19 -9.74 1.21
C LEU A 39 -9.23 -10.79 0.83
N SER A 40 -8.91 -12.05 1.14
CA SER A 40 -9.85 -13.13 1.24
C SER A 40 -10.64 -12.73 2.45
N ALA A 41 -11.71 -11.96 2.22
CA ALA A 41 -12.84 -12.00 3.11
C ALA A 41 -13.07 -13.49 3.36
N THR A 42 -12.93 -13.93 4.61
CA THR A 42 -13.51 -15.21 4.98
C THR A 42 -14.97 -15.06 4.63
N VAL A 43 -15.38 -15.65 3.52
CA VAL A 43 -16.78 -15.67 3.08
C VAL A 43 -17.49 -16.61 4.04
N ASN A 44 -17.63 -16.18 5.29
CA ASN A 44 -18.85 -16.47 6.00
C ASN A 44 -19.94 -15.77 5.19
N GLU A 45 -21.06 -16.44 4.96
CA GLU A 45 -22.23 -15.93 4.22
C GLU A 45 -22.93 -14.77 4.94
N ARG A 46 -22.18 -13.95 5.69
CA ARG A 46 -22.67 -12.74 6.34
C ARG A 46 -22.54 -11.59 5.36
N ILE A 47 -23.66 -10.90 5.17
CA ILE A 47 -23.71 -9.63 4.46
C ILE A 47 -22.73 -8.68 5.15
N PRO A 48 -21.81 -8.02 4.42
CA PRO A 48 -20.86 -7.09 5.02
C PRO A 48 -21.61 -5.89 5.62
N GLU A 49 -21.10 -5.38 6.73
CA GLU A 49 -21.57 -4.09 7.27
C GLU A 49 -21.37 -3.00 6.21
N PRO A 50 -22.22 -1.95 6.15
CA PRO A 50 -22.12 -0.90 5.12
C PRO A 50 -20.72 -0.30 5.00
N ALA A 51 -20.05 -0.03 6.12
CA ALA A 51 -18.68 0.50 6.12
C ALA A 51 -17.66 -0.46 5.48
N GLN A 52 -17.82 -1.78 5.67
CA GLN A 52 -16.97 -2.79 5.04
C GLN A 52 -17.22 -2.85 3.54
N LEU A 53 -18.50 -2.79 3.13
CA LEU A 53 -18.87 -2.75 1.72
C LEU A 53 -18.26 -1.54 1.00
N TYR A 54 -18.39 -0.33 1.56
CA TYR A 54 -17.77 0.86 0.98
C TYR A 54 -16.25 0.75 0.92
N SER A 55 -15.61 0.19 1.96
CA SER A 55 -14.17 -0.04 1.96
C SER A 55 -13.74 -0.97 0.81
N LEU A 56 -14.48 -2.05 0.58
CA LEU A 56 -14.22 -2.99 -0.53
C LEU A 56 -14.44 -2.35 -1.90
N ILE A 57 -15.50 -1.55 -2.05
CA ILE A 57 -15.80 -0.80 -3.28
C ILE A 57 -14.65 0.19 -3.58
N THR A 58 -14.23 0.98 -2.59
CA THR A 58 -13.12 1.92 -2.74
C THR A 58 -11.82 1.20 -3.11
N LEU A 59 -11.50 0.10 -2.43
CA LEU A 59 -10.33 -0.71 -2.75
C LEU A 59 -10.38 -1.26 -4.17
N THR A 60 -11.57 -1.66 -4.65
CA THR A 60 -11.74 -2.14 -6.03
C THR A 60 -11.33 -1.06 -7.03
N PHE A 61 -11.77 0.18 -6.86
CA PHE A 61 -11.41 1.28 -7.76
C PHE A 61 -9.93 1.71 -7.67
N VAL A 62 -9.28 1.47 -6.53
CA VAL A 62 -7.84 1.75 -6.38
C VAL A 62 -6.98 0.63 -6.98
N LEU A 63 -7.44 -0.62 -6.92
CA LEU A 63 -6.68 -1.78 -7.39
C LEU A 63 -6.85 -2.07 -8.87
N HIS A 64 -8.01 -1.76 -9.44
CA HIS A 64 -8.32 -1.98 -10.84
C HIS A 64 -8.18 -0.67 -11.60
N GLU A 65 -7.23 -0.64 -12.53
CA GLU A 65 -6.95 0.48 -13.42
C GLU A 65 -6.67 -0.05 -14.84
N PRO A 66 -6.89 0.76 -15.90
CA PRO A 66 -6.50 0.36 -17.25
C PRO A 66 -4.97 0.35 -17.38
N ASN A 67 -4.43 -0.71 -17.95
CA ASN A 67 -3.04 -0.81 -18.35
C ASN A 67 -2.79 0.16 -19.53
N PRO A 68 -1.83 1.09 -19.45
CA PRO A 68 -1.60 2.08 -20.50
C PRO A 68 -1.13 1.47 -21.83
N ALA A 69 -0.58 0.25 -21.82
CA ALA A 69 -0.08 -0.41 -23.01
C ALA A 69 -1.15 -1.22 -23.76
N SER A 70 -2.00 -1.96 -23.05
CA SER A 70 -3.02 -2.83 -23.67
C SER A 70 -4.43 -2.24 -23.64
N GLY A 71 -4.73 -1.32 -22.73
CA GLY A 71 -6.08 -0.86 -22.46
C GLY A 71 -6.92 -1.84 -21.64
N ASP A 72 -6.40 -3.04 -21.30
CA ASP A 72 -7.07 -4.00 -20.41
C ASP A 72 -6.88 -3.60 -18.95
N CYS A 73 -7.68 -4.18 -18.05
CA CYS A 73 -7.48 -4.03 -16.62
C CYS A 73 -6.13 -4.62 -16.18
N ALA A 74 -5.28 -3.83 -15.53
CA ALA A 74 -3.98 -4.27 -15.01
C ALA A 74 -4.08 -5.31 -13.87
N CYS A 75 -5.27 -5.45 -13.26
CA CYS A 75 -5.52 -6.40 -12.17
C CYS A 75 -6.08 -7.74 -12.67
N CYS A 76 -6.99 -7.70 -13.66
CA CYS A 76 -7.69 -8.89 -14.16
C CYS A 76 -7.15 -9.41 -15.49
N GLU A 77 -6.36 -8.61 -16.21
CA GLU A 77 -5.91 -8.89 -17.57
C GLU A 77 -7.08 -9.10 -18.57
N THR A 78 -8.23 -8.49 -18.29
CA THR A 78 -9.44 -8.50 -19.12
C THR A 78 -9.80 -7.10 -19.57
N GLY A 79 -10.63 -6.96 -20.61
CA GLY A 79 -11.01 -5.67 -21.18
C GLY A 79 -11.50 -4.65 -20.13
N TRP A 80 -11.06 -3.40 -20.28
CA TRP A 80 -11.47 -2.30 -19.42
C TRP A 80 -12.78 -1.63 -19.91
N PRO A 81 -13.73 -1.29 -19.02
CA PRO A 81 -13.75 -1.62 -17.60
C PRO A 81 -14.04 -3.11 -17.37
N CYS A 82 -13.31 -3.73 -16.45
CA CYS A 82 -13.51 -5.14 -16.14
C CYS A 82 -14.80 -5.34 -15.31
N GLU A 83 -15.31 -6.58 -15.29
CA GLU A 83 -16.58 -6.88 -14.62
C GLU A 83 -16.60 -6.50 -13.14
N THR A 84 -15.49 -6.70 -12.41
CA THR A 84 -15.36 -6.30 -11.00
C THR A 84 -15.57 -4.80 -10.78
N VAL A 85 -15.03 -3.95 -11.65
CA VAL A 85 -15.21 -2.49 -11.60
C VAL A 85 -16.65 -2.13 -11.90
N CYS A 86 -17.26 -2.78 -12.90
CA CYS A 86 -18.68 -2.59 -13.23
C CYS A 86 -19.61 -3.00 -12.07
N GLN A 87 -19.29 -4.09 -11.36
CA GLN A 87 -20.03 -4.51 -10.18
C GLN A 87 -19.85 -3.53 -9.01
N ALA A 88 -18.62 -3.09 -8.72
CA ALA A 88 -18.36 -2.10 -7.68
C ALA A 88 -19.06 -0.75 -7.96
N TYR A 89 -19.11 -0.32 -9.23
CA TYR A 89 -19.87 0.86 -9.64
C TYR A 89 -21.35 0.70 -9.38
N ARG A 90 -21.96 -0.41 -9.80
CA ARG A 90 -23.38 -0.68 -9.53
C ARG A 90 -23.70 -0.71 -8.04
N LEU A 91 -22.82 -1.30 -7.22
CA LEU A 91 -22.98 -1.31 -5.77
C LEU A 91 -22.85 0.09 -5.16
N ARG A 92 -21.95 0.94 -5.68
CA ARG A 92 -21.82 2.32 -5.22
C ARG A 92 -23.06 3.16 -5.53
N GLU A 93 -23.64 3.01 -6.72
CA GLU A 93 -24.79 3.80 -7.15
C GLU A 93 -26.13 3.26 -6.64
N GLY A 94 -26.18 1.98 -6.25
CA GLY A 94 -27.39 1.30 -5.77
C GLY A 94 -27.63 1.37 -4.26
N PHE A 95 -26.69 1.95 -3.49
CA PHE A 95 -26.77 2.14 -2.04
C PHE A 95 -26.96 3.61 -1.67
#